data_AF-A0A939UPP7-F1
#
_entry.id   AF-A0A939UPP7-F1
#
_cell.length_a   1.000
_cell.length_b   1.000
_cell.length_c   1.000
_cell.angle_alpha   90.00
_cell.angle_beta   90.00
_cell.angle_gamma   90.00
#
_symmetry.space_group_name_H-M   'P 1'
#
loop_
_entity.id
_entity.type
_entity.pdbx_description
1 polymer ?
#
loop_
_entity_poly.entity_id
_entity_poly.type
_entity_poly.pdbx_seq_one_letter_code
_entity_poly.pdbx_strand_id
1 'polypeptide(L)'
;VTIDWNTIKNTISDDGLYEDTSVEGGHTYTYELYANGNHNTGIAVSVKTLGTPAPVFNTYDYDSVKITWSDTAVQCAAYYEVTLGTAATSTSPATIGAGSSAKFIVTGTTSVEIEGSSFDAGTTASIEGGEIALTITNPTNFDDATISGLASSLKIKAYSDINSTDTDRTATGSADVCTLGPAGITTSATVAESDTTITVTWNKVPGAKAYLVRRDRMDSSNKVVALSDHYIVPENGGDIVPTYTVASTTSDGKIVLVDTSKANNGTMAWESNQERLAWGYPYRYTVFPLLKTDESVDVSDSNTVVSDDGVAYKKETVLSATGSTNGYGVNVLATKSQDPRRVKITWTAPYSTEGNDPTLWRSSDALTWTKLNATASEDCFIVTPTGDDRVAAFYYAVSYNANKNAAPHPVYTKEMSDAKDMAYSPLESKNLGYPFALSTSAANVLSGSSAGFSEKFSYDLWDYMTRRVGPAENATYTVSVKNNNYGEGYNNVATIDKLKVITIGNIGNYEITTPSTTGSGKTINQTITLTPSGLATNSSYNTGLLSVLRDYKHYHKLGVTRELSDTENAFVADDAQNRTIEASWGDSSDTNPDPVYTYRNITDAELARAAM
;
A
#
# COMPACT_ATOMS: atom_id res chain seq x y z
N VAL A 1 -42.91 -35.67 -51.46
CA VAL A 1 -43.80 -34.66 -52.05
C VAL A 1 -44.31 -35.23 -53.36
N THR A 2 -45.62 -35.29 -53.60
CA THR A 2 -46.15 -35.77 -54.88
C THR A 2 -46.38 -34.56 -55.77
N ILE A 3 -45.50 -34.35 -56.75
CA ILE A 3 -45.59 -33.22 -57.68
C ILE A 3 -46.33 -33.70 -58.93
N ASP A 4 -47.50 -33.10 -59.21
CA ASP A 4 -48.31 -33.43 -60.39
C ASP A 4 -47.64 -32.93 -61.68
N TRP A 5 -47.65 -33.75 -62.74
CA TRP A 5 -47.05 -33.51 -64.05
C TRP A 5 -47.51 -32.19 -64.69
N ASN A 6 -48.76 -31.78 -64.44
CA ASN A 6 -49.31 -30.53 -64.95
C ASN A 6 -48.67 -29.27 -64.32
N THR A 7 -47.96 -29.43 -63.19
CA THR A 7 -47.26 -28.35 -62.49
C THR A 7 -45.80 -28.20 -62.97
N ILE A 8 -45.20 -29.25 -63.55
CA ILE A 8 -43.77 -29.31 -63.94
C ILE A 8 -43.54 -29.08 -65.45
N LYS A 9 -44.60 -28.99 -66.26
CA LYS A 9 -44.47 -28.91 -67.73
C LYS A 9 -43.68 -27.70 -68.26
N ASN A 10 -43.36 -26.72 -67.40
CA ASN A 10 -42.55 -25.55 -67.70
C ASN A 10 -41.13 -25.59 -67.08
N THR A 11 -40.71 -26.70 -66.44
CA THR A 11 -39.51 -26.74 -65.58
C THR A 11 -38.56 -27.89 -65.86
N ILE A 12 -38.92 -28.84 -66.74
CA ILE A 12 -37.99 -29.87 -67.21
C ILE A 12 -37.25 -29.30 -68.42
N SER A 13 -35.93 -29.19 -68.36
CA SER A 13 -35.11 -28.74 -69.48
C SER A 13 -35.13 -29.75 -70.65
N ASP A 14 -34.76 -29.32 -71.84
CA ASP A 14 -34.81 -30.13 -73.08
C ASP A 14 -33.96 -31.44 -73.01
N ASP A 15 -33.08 -31.55 -72.01
CA ASP A 15 -32.26 -32.72 -71.68
C ASP A 15 -32.89 -33.67 -70.63
N GLY A 16 -34.11 -33.38 -70.15
CA GLY A 16 -34.86 -34.25 -69.23
C GLY A 16 -34.51 -34.07 -67.75
N LEU A 17 -33.89 -32.95 -67.37
CA LEU A 17 -33.50 -32.66 -65.98
C LEU A 17 -34.58 -31.87 -65.24
N TYR A 18 -34.82 -32.23 -63.97
CA TYR A 18 -35.67 -31.50 -63.04
C TYR A 18 -34.85 -31.09 -61.82
N GLU A 19 -34.86 -29.80 -61.50
CA GLU A 19 -34.23 -29.24 -60.31
C GLU A 19 -35.31 -28.74 -59.34
N ASP A 20 -35.29 -29.26 -58.11
CA ASP A 20 -36.17 -28.81 -57.04
C ASP A 20 -35.43 -27.85 -56.12
N THR A 21 -35.65 -26.55 -56.32
CA THR A 21 -35.05 -25.49 -55.48
C THR A 21 -35.92 -25.14 -54.27
N SER A 22 -37.02 -25.86 -54.04
CA SER A 22 -37.97 -25.58 -52.95
C SER A 22 -37.72 -26.40 -51.68
N VAL A 23 -36.69 -27.25 -51.71
CA VAL A 23 -36.31 -28.14 -50.61
C VAL A 23 -35.56 -27.42 -49.49
N GLU A 24 -35.85 -27.82 -48.26
CA GLU A 24 -35.13 -27.39 -47.05
C GLU A 24 -33.96 -28.34 -46.76
N GLY A 25 -32.86 -27.80 -46.21
CA GLY A 25 -31.70 -28.59 -45.82
C GLY A 25 -31.98 -29.59 -44.68
N GLY A 26 -31.21 -30.67 -44.62
CA GLY A 26 -31.31 -31.70 -43.57
C GLY A 26 -32.48 -32.70 -43.68
N HIS A 27 -33.25 -32.65 -44.77
CA HIS A 27 -34.40 -33.53 -44.99
C HIS A 27 -34.13 -34.64 -46.02
N THR A 28 -34.88 -35.74 -45.88
CA THR A 28 -34.95 -36.80 -46.90
C THR A 28 -36.17 -36.56 -47.77
N TYR A 29 -35.96 -36.42 -49.08
CA TYR A 29 -37.01 -36.27 -50.08
C TYR A 29 -37.06 -37.51 -50.96
N THR A 30 -38.26 -38.06 -51.12
CA THR A 30 -38.51 -39.12 -52.11
C THR A 30 -39.21 -38.49 -53.30
N TYR A 31 -38.56 -38.63 -54.46
CA TYR A 31 -39.08 -38.22 -55.76
C TYR A 31 -39.53 -39.46 -56.52
N GLU A 32 -40.69 -39.38 -57.15
CA GLU A 32 -41.22 -40.42 -58.01
C GLU A 32 -41.58 -39.81 -59.35
N LEU A 33 -40.95 -40.30 -60.42
CA LEU A 33 -41.22 -39.86 -61.78
C LEU A 33 -42.20 -40.82 -62.47
N TYR A 34 -43.27 -40.27 -63.02
CA TYR A 34 -44.28 -41.02 -63.77
C TYR A 34 -44.34 -40.52 -65.21
N ALA A 35 -44.17 -41.42 -66.18
CA ALA A 35 -44.44 -41.11 -67.59
C ALA A 35 -45.95 -41.01 -67.79
N ASN A 36 -46.42 -39.88 -68.32
CA ASN A 36 -47.85 -39.67 -68.55
C ASN A 36 -48.32 -40.47 -69.77
N GLY A 37 -49.00 -41.60 -69.53
CA GLY A 37 -49.56 -42.48 -70.55
C GLY A 37 -49.39 -43.96 -70.22
N ASN A 38 -50.21 -44.45 -69.28
CA ASN A 38 -50.45 -45.86 -68.95
C ASN A 38 -49.24 -46.80 -69.12
N HIS A 39 -48.36 -46.88 -68.11
CA HIS A 39 -47.82 -48.13 -67.54
C HIS A 39 -47.02 -47.78 -66.26
N ASN A 40 -47.40 -48.43 -65.15
CA ASN A 40 -47.00 -48.11 -63.77
C ASN A 40 -45.67 -48.75 -63.38
N THR A 41 -44.55 -48.10 -63.66
CA THR A 41 -43.29 -48.34 -62.95
C THR A 41 -42.57 -47.02 -62.73
N GLY A 42 -42.99 -46.27 -61.72
CA GLY A 42 -42.19 -45.16 -61.19
C GLY A 42 -41.04 -45.74 -60.36
N ILE A 43 -39.81 -45.32 -60.62
CA ILE A 43 -38.70 -45.60 -59.71
C ILE A 43 -38.70 -44.48 -58.68
N ALA A 44 -38.98 -44.82 -57.43
CA ALA A 44 -38.80 -43.89 -56.32
C ALA A 44 -37.30 -43.71 -56.07
N VAL A 45 -36.85 -42.47 -56.10
CA VAL A 45 -35.48 -42.09 -55.74
C VAL A 45 -35.56 -41.25 -54.48
N SER A 46 -34.97 -41.75 -53.39
CA SER A 46 -34.79 -40.99 -52.16
C SER A 46 -33.45 -40.29 -52.19
N VAL A 47 -33.46 -38.97 -52.02
CA VAL A 47 -32.27 -38.13 -51.87
C VAL A 47 -32.32 -37.41 -50.53
N LYS A 48 -31.14 -37.07 -50.00
CA LYS A 48 -31.00 -36.31 -48.75
C LYS A 48 -30.34 -34.98 -49.06
N THR A 49 -30.88 -33.91 -48.52
CA THR A 49 -30.26 -32.57 -48.58
C THR A 49 -29.24 -32.40 -47.46
N LEU A 50 -28.20 -31.59 -47.69
CA LEU A 50 -27.17 -31.31 -46.67
C LEU A 50 -27.80 -30.75 -45.39
N GLY A 51 -27.49 -31.35 -44.24
CA GLY A 51 -27.92 -30.83 -42.93
C GLY A 51 -27.03 -29.72 -42.41
N THR A 52 -27.52 -28.94 -41.45
CA THR A 52 -26.74 -27.88 -40.79
C THR A 52 -26.12 -28.40 -39.50
N PRO A 53 -24.79 -28.26 -39.30
CA PRO A 53 -24.16 -28.58 -38.03
C PRO A 53 -24.78 -27.79 -36.87
N ALA A 54 -24.99 -28.44 -35.73
CA ALA A 54 -25.44 -27.81 -34.50
C ALA A 54 -24.38 -28.02 -33.40
N PRO A 55 -23.27 -27.26 -33.43
CA PRO A 55 -22.22 -27.39 -32.43
C PRO A 55 -22.70 -27.00 -31.03
N VAL A 56 -22.28 -27.79 -30.04
CA VAL A 56 -22.53 -27.57 -28.62
C VAL A 56 -21.19 -27.45 -27.91
N PHE A 57 -21.03 -26.39 -27.11
CA PHE A 57 -19.87 -26.24 -26.23
C PHE A 57 -20.06 -27.10 -24.97
N ASN A 58 -19.14 -28.02 -24.70
CA ASN A 58 -19.36 -29.05 -23.68
C ASN A 58 -18.95 -28.59 -22.28
N THR A 59 -17.68 -28.24 -22.10
CA THR A 59 -17.08 -28.01 -20.78
C THR A 59 -16.02 -26.93 -20.84
N TYR A 60 -15.92 -26.16 -19.75
CA TYR A 60 -14.85 -25.19 -19.54
C TYR A 60 -13.56 -25.92 -19.17
N ASP A 61 -12.45 -25.43 -19.72
CA ASP A 61 -11.09 -25.88 -19.43
C ASP A 61 -10.13 -24.69 -19.57
N TYR A 62 -8.96 -24.73 -18.95
CA TYR A 62 -8.05 -23.57 -18.97
C TYR A 62 -7.36 -23.39 -20.31
N ASP A 63 -6.95 -24.50 -20.91
CA ASP A 63 -6.11 -24.54 -22.10
C ASP A 63 -6.80 -25.21 -23.28
N SER A 64 -8.07 -25.62 -23.14
CA SER A 64 -8.75 -26.35 -24.20
C SER A 64 -10.19 -25.90 -24.44
N VAL A 65 -10.63 -26.08 -25.69
CA VAL A 65 -12.02 -25.87 -26.12
C VAL A 65 -12.55 -27.19 -26.64
N LYS A 66 -13.65 -27.66 -26.05
CA LYS A 66 -14.32 -28.92 -26.40
C LYS A 66 -15.71 -28.65 -26.96
N ILE A 67 -15.95 -29.10 -28.18
CA ILE A 67 -17.23 -29.00 -28.87
C ILE A 67 -17.69 -30.35 -29.40
N THR A 68 -18.99 -30.56 -29.46
CA THR A 68 -19.60 -31.72 -30.13
C THR A 68 -20.68 -31.30 -31.12
N TRP A 69 -20.85 -32.06 -32.19
CA TRP A 69 -22.01 -31.95 -33.09
C TRP A 69 -22.38 -33.31 -33.67
N SER A 70 -23.64 -33.47 -34.04
CA SER A 70 -24.12 -34.72 -34.64
C SER A 70 -23.73 -34.80 -36.12
N ASP A 71 -22.98 -35.84 -36.49
CA ASP A 71 -22.68 -36.17 -37.90
C ASP A 71 -23.92 -36.76 -38.59
N THR A 72 -24.70 -37.57 -37.86
CA THR A 72 -25.90 -38.22 -38.41
C THR A 72 -27.03 -37.23 -38.73
N ALA A 73 -27.08 -36.08 -38.03
CA ALA A 73 -27.97 -34.98 -38.36
C ALA A 73 -27.52 -34.19 -39.59
N VAL A 74 -26.21 -34.10 -39.83
CA VAL A 74 -25.61 -33.42 -41.00
C VAL A 74 -25.48 -34.42 -42.15
N GLN A 75 -26.62 -34.81 -42.69
CA GLN A 75 -26.73 -35.76 -43.79
C GLN A 75 -25.90 -35.30 -45.02
N CYS A 76 -25.23 -36.23 -45.71
CA CYS A 76 -24.51 -35.98 -46.97
C CYS A 76 -23.33 -34.98 -46.92
N ALA A 77 -22.77 -34.76 -45.73
CA ALA A 77 -21.49 -34.07 -45.58
C ALA A 77 -20.32 -34.97 -46.01
N ALA A 78 -19.44 -34.41 -46.82
CA ALA A 78 -18.16 -34.96 -47.25
C ALA A 78 -17.05 -34.69 -46.24
N TYR A 79 -17.00 -33.43 -45.80
CA TYR A 79 -16.04 -32.93 -44.84
C TYR A 79 -16.60 -31.68 -44.17
N TYR A 80 -15.97 -31.31 -43.06
CA TYR A 80 -16.25 -30.10 -42.30
C TYR A 80 -15.04 -29.19 -42.31
N GLU A 81 -15.27 -27.90 -42.35
CA GLU A 81 -14.26 -26.88 -42.06
C GLU A 81 -14.65 -26.19 -40.76
N VAL A 82 -13.78 -26.28 -39.75
CA VAL A 82 -13.97 -25.60 -38.48
C VAL A 82 -13.08 -24.38 -38.48
N THR A 83 -13.65 -23.23 -38.13
CA THR A 83 -12.92 -21.96 -38.02
C THR A 83 -13.25 -21.32 -36.68
N LEU A 84 -12.21 -20.94 -35.92
CA LEU A 84 -12.34 -20.03 -34.79
C LEU A 84 -12.34 -18.60 -35.34
N GLY A 85 -13.47 -17.93 -35.19
CA GLY A 85 -13.72 -16.64 -35.80
C GLY A 85 -12.62 -15.63 -35.48
N THR A 86 -12.17 -14.91 -36.52
CA THR A 86 -11.42 -13.68 -36.32
C THR A 86 -12.34 -12.61 -35.78
N ALA A 87 -11.88 -11.85 -34.78
CA ALA A 87 -12.48 -10.59 -34.38
C ALA A 87 -12.69 -9.74 -35.65
N ALA A 88 -13.94 -9.64 -36.11
CA ALA A 88 -14.23 -8.93 -37.34
C ALA A 88 -14.03 -7.43 -37.06
N THR A 89 -13.02 -6.84 -37.70
CA THR A 89 -12.55 -5.43 -37.66
C THR A 89 -11.46 -5.09 -36.64
N SER A 90 -10.63 -4.10 -37.02
CA SER A 90 -9.49 -3.54 -36.27
C SER A 90 -9.82 -2.91 -34.90
N THR A 91 -11.07 -3.02 -34.46
CA THR A 91 -11.61 -2.50 -33.19
C THR A 91 -12.19 -3.60 -32.29
N SER A 92 -12.17 -4.86 -32.71
CA SER A 92 -12.68 -5.99 -31.91
C SER A 92 -11.52 -6.62 -31.12
N PRO A 93 -11.70 -6.92 -29.82
CA PRO A 93 -10.63 -7.49 -28.99
C PRO A 93 -10.16 -8.82 -29.58
N ALA A 94 -8.86 -9.10 -29.49
CA ALA A 94 -8.32 -10.40 -29.87
C ALA A 94 -9.04 -11.51 -29.07
N THR A 95 -9.39 -12.61 -29.73
CA THR A 95 -10.03 -13.79 -29.12
C THR A 95 -9.08 -14.98 -29.16
N ILE A 96 -9.40 -16.03 -28.39
CA ILE A 96 -8.63 -17.28 -28.43
C ILE A 96 -8.69 -17.91 -29.83
N GLY A 97 -7.53 -18.35 -30.32
CA GLY A 97 -7.39 -19.06 -31.61
C GLY A 97 -7.88 -18.30 -32.85
N ALA A 98 -8.01 -16.97 -32.77
CA ALA A 98 -8.57 -16.14 -33.83
C ALA A 98 -7.93 -16.40 -35.20
N GLY A 99 -8.74 -16.76 -36.20
CA GLY A 99 -8.28 -17.03 -37.56
C GLY A 99 -7.70 -18.43 -37.76
N SER A 100 -7.76 -19.29 -36.75
CA SER A 100 -7.34 -20.68 -36.89
C SER A 100 -8.44 -21.53 -37.52
N SER A 101 -8.04 -22.46 -38.39
CA SER A 101 -8.95 -23.34 -39.12
C SER A 101 -8.37 -24.75 -39.29
N ALA A 102 -9.26 -25.74 -39.41
CA ALA A 102 -8.87 -27.08 -39.87
C ALA A 102 -10.01 -27.74 -40.65
N LYS A 103 -9.62 -28.65 -41.54
CA LYS A 103 -10.54 -29.49 -42.31
C LYS A 103 -10.64 -30.87 -41.65
N PHE A 104 -11.86 -31.37 -41.50
CA PHE A 104 -12.17 -32.64 -40.86
C PHE A 104 -12.90 -33.56 -41.83
N ILE A 105 -12.36 -34.74 -42.08
CA ILE A 105 -12.94 -35.74 -42.98
C ILE A 105 -13.40 -36.92 -42.15
N VAL A 106 -14.69 -37.26 -42.24
CA VAL A 106 -15.25 -38.44 -41.56
C VAL A 106 -15.11 -39.64 -42.49
N THR A 107 -14.36 -40.65 -42.06
CA THR A 107 -14.19 -41.89 -42.82
C THR A 107 -14.90 -43.03 -42.09
N GLY A 108 -16.00 -43.51 -42.68
CA GLY A 108 -16.84 -44.54 -42.06
C GLY A 108 -17.56 -44.04 -40.80
N THR A 109 -17.80 -44.93 -39.83
CA THR A 109 -18.59 -44.60 -38.62
C THR A 109 -17.73 -44.40 -37.36
N THR A 110 -16.40 -44.49 -37.46
CA THR A 110 -15.51 -44.56 -36.28
C THR A 110 -14.22 -43.73 -36.42
N SER A 111 -13.97 -43.05 -37.53
CA SER A 111 -12.72 -42.31 -37.72
C SER A 111 -12.93 -40.93 -38.32
N VAL A 112 -12.16 -39.97 -37.81
CA VAL A 112 -12.10 -38.59 -38.29
C VAL A 112 -10.63 -38.24 -38.54
N GLU A 113 -10.33 -37.76 -39.74
CA GLU A 113 -9.00 -37.28 -40.13
C GLU A 113 -8.98 -35.74 -40.14
N ILE A 114 -7.87 -35.16 -39.68
CA ILE A 114 -7.67 -33.70 -39.63
C ILE A 114 -6.62 -33.32 -40.68
N GLU A 115 -7.01 -32.49 -41.65
CA GLU A 115 -6.14 -31.97 -42.70
C GLU A 115 -5.97 -30.45 -42.57
N GLY A 116 -4.78 -29.94 -42.91
CA GLY A 116 -4.55 -28.50 -43.09
C GLY A 116 -4.79 -27.65 -41.84
N SER A 117 -4.65 -28.22 -40.65
CA SER A 117 -4.90 -27.52 -39.39
C SER A 117 -3.87 -26.42 -39.13
N SER A 118 -4.36 -25.23 -38.83
CA SER A 118 -3.56 -24.16 -38.21
C SER A 118 -3.79 -24.08 -36.70
N PHE A 119 -4.60 -24.97 -36.12
CA PHE A 119 -4.66 -25.18 -34.67
C PHE A 119 -3.38 -25.87 -34.19
N ASP A 120 -3.07 -25.75 -32.90
CA ASP A 120 -1.90 -26.38 -32.29
C ASP A 120 -1.94 -27.92 -32.40
N ALA A 121 -0.74 -28.53 -32.40
CA ALA A 121 -0.52 -29.95 -32.69
C ALA A 121 -1.21 -30.93 -31.72
N GLY A 122 -1.75 -30.45 -30.60
CA GLY A 122 -2.54 -31.22 -29.64
C GLY A 122 -4.03 -31.37 -29.99
N THR A 123 -4.49 -30.75 -31.08
CA THR A 123 -5.91 -30.80 -31.49
C THR A 123 -6.31 -32.22 -31.91
N THR A 124 -7.36 -32.76 -31.29
CA THR A 124 -7.86 -34.12 -31.56
C THR A 124 -9.34 -34.11 -31.93
N ALA A 125 -9.75 -35.01 -32.81
CA ALA A 125 -11.14 -35.26 -33.14
C ALA A 125 -11.47 -36.75 -33.00
N SER A 126 -12.68 -37.05 -32.57
CA SER A 126 -13.21 -38.41 -32.46
C SER A 126 -14.68 -38.46 -32.88
N ILE A 127 -15.15 -39.64 -33.26
CA ILE A 127 -16.58 -39.87 -33.52
C ILE A 127 -17.05 -41.09 -32.72
N GLU A 128 -18.10 -40.92 -31.93
CA GLU A 128 -18.72 -41.98 -31.15
C GLU A 128 -20.25 -41.85 -31.24
N GLY A 129 -20.95 -42.94 -31.53
CA GLY A 129 -22.42 -42.92 -31.61
C GLY A 129 -23.02 -41.98 -32.68
N GLY A 130 -22.22 -41.51 -33.65
CA GLY A 130 -22.65 -40.53 -34.65
C GLY A 130 -22.55 -39.06 -34.20
N GLU A 131 -21.87 -38.79 -33.07
CA GLU A 131 -21.45 -37.46 -32.66
C GLU A 131 -19.95 -37.28 -32.88
N ILE A 132 -19.56 -36.18 -33.52
CA ILE A 132 -18.17 -35.76 -33.65
C ILE A 132 -17.83 -34.89 -32.46
N ALA A 133 -16.74 -35.19 -31.79
CA ALA A 133 -16.14 -34.38 -30.74
C ALA A 133 -14.82 -33.79 -31.23
N LEU A 134 -14.64 -32.49 -31.05
CA LEU A 134 -13.39 -31.77 -31.32
C LEU A 134 -12.86 -31.17 -30.02
N THR A 135 -11.58 -31.43 -29.74
CA THR A 135 -10.83 -30.76 -28.67
C THR A 135 -9.71 -29.96 -29.30
N ILE A 136 -9.73 -28.64 -29.14
CA ILE A 136 -8.66 -27.73 -29.53
C ILE A 136 -7.86 -27.43 -28.27
N THR A 137 -6.62 -27.92 -28.20
CA THR A 137 -5.71 -27.71 -27.06
C THR A 137 -4.75 -26.57 -27.36
N ASN A 138 -4.43 -25.77 -26.33
CA ASN A 138 -3.59 -24.57 -26.37
C ASN A 138 -3.96 -23.58 -27.49
N PRO A 139 -5.25 -23.22 -27.68
CA PRO A 139 -5.59 -22.27 -28.74
C PRO A 139 -4.82 -20.95 -28.52
N THR A 140 -4.30 -20.35 -29.59
CA THR A 140 -3.46 -19.14 -29.47
C THR A 140 -4.09 -18.09 -28.54
N ASN A 141 -3.27 -17.49 -27.66
CA ASN A 141 -3.68 -16.55 -26.60
C ASN A 141 -4.49 -17.17 -25.43
N PHE A 142 -4.56 -18.49 -25.29
CA PHE A 142 -5.15 -19.14 -24.10
C PHE A 142 -4.47 -18.71 -22.79
N ASP A 143 -3.20 -18.33 -22.85
CA ASP A 143 -2.38 -17.88 -21.73
C ASP A 143 -2.29 -16.35 -21.60
N ASP A 144 -2.99 -15.57 -22.43
CA ASP A 144 -3.07 -14.12 -22.26
C ASP A 144 -4.24 -13.80 -21.31
N ALA A 145 -3.94 -13.27 -20.12
CA ALA A 145 -4.95 -12.95 -19.12
C ALA A 145 -6.03 -12.00 -19.65
N THR A 146 -5.68 -11.12 -20.60
CA THR A 146 -6.60 -10.12 -21.15
C THR A 146 -7.52 -10.67 -22.25
N ILE A 147 -7.31 -11.92 -22.68
CA ILE A 147 -8.06 -12.58 -23.76
C ILE A 147 -8.75 -13.86 -23.26
N SER A 148 -8.05 -14.69 -22.48
CA SER A 148 -8.57 -15.97 -22.00
C SER A 148 -9.81 -15.79 -21.13
N GLY A 149 -10.89 -16.52 -21.43
CA GLY A 149 -12.21 -16.31 -20.83
C GLY A 149 -13.20 -15.50 -21.69
N LEU A 150 -12.74 -14.78 -22.73
CA LEU A 150 -13.64 -14.10 -23.65
C LEU A 150 -14.26 -15.09 -24.65
N ALA A 151 -15.56 -14.93 -24.89
CA ALA A 151 -16.27 -15.74 -25.89
C ALA A 151 -15.72 -15.48 -27.31
N SER A 152 -15.49 -16.56 -28.04
CA SER A 152 -15.10 -16.58 -29.45
C SER A 152 -16.16 -17.34 -30.25
N SER A 153 -16.51 -16.84 -31.43
CA SER A 153 -17.47 -17.53 -32.30
C SER A 153 -16.77 -18.63 -33.07
N LEU A 154 -17.12 -19.88 -32.82
CA LEU A 154 -16.66 -21.02 -33.59
C LEU A 154 -17.70 -21.35 -34.67
N LYS A 155 -17.24 -21.53 -35.90
CA LYS A 155 -18.08 -21.88 -37.05
C LYS A 155 -17.69 -23.26 -37.57
N ILE A 156 -18.69 -24.09 -37.83
CA ILE A 156 -18.53 -25.37 -38.51
C ILE A 156 -19.29 -25.30 -39.81
N LYS A 157 -18.55 -25.39 -40.92
CA LYS A 157 -19.10 -25.37 -42.27
C LYS A 157 -19.02 -26.78 -42.88
N ALA A 158 -20.17 -27.38 -43.15
CA ALA A 158 -20.27 -28.67 -43.83
C ALA A 158 -20.27 -28.47 -45.35
N TYR A 159 -19.59 -29.37 -46.06
CA TYR A 159 -19.49 -29.39 -47.52
C TYR A 159 -20.02 -30.72 -48.05
N SER A 160 -20.74 -30.74 -49.17
CA SER A 160 -21.23 -31.97 -49.81
C SER A 160 -20.31 -32.44 -50.94
N ASP A 161 -20.26 -33.75 -51.20
CA ASP A 161 -19.39 -34.39 -52.22
C ASP A 161 -19.90 -34.24 -53.67
N ILE A 162 -21.07 -33.63 -53.89
CA ILE A 162 -21.67 -33.52 -55.23
C ILE A 162 -21.16 -32.24 -55.93
N ASN A 163 -20.12 -32.41 -56.77
CA ASN A 163 -19.41 -31.43 -57.59
C ASN A 163 -18.57 -30.40 -56.80
N SER A 164 -17.27 -30.68 -56.70
CA SER A 164 -16.23 -29.98 -55.92
C SER A 164 -15.90 -28.54 -56.33
N THR A 165 -16.69 -27.89 -57.17
CA THR A 165 -16.43 -26.54 -57.69
C THR A 165 -17.51 -25.52 -57.35
N ASP A 166 -18.60 -25.92 -56.70
CA ASP A 166 -19.77 -25.08 -56.44
C ASP A 166 -19.79 -24.60 -54.97
N THR A 167 -19.60 -23.29 -54.75
CA THR A 167 -19.52 -22.68 -53.41
C THR A 167 -20.87 -22.58 -52.70
N ASP A 168 -21.97 -22.85 -53.39
CA ASP A 168 -23.33 -22.59 -52.91
C ASP A 168 -23.96 -23.78 -52.16
N ARG A 169 -23.21 -24.87 -51.97
CA ARG A 169 -23.70 -26.13 -51.36
C ARG A 169 -23.10 -26.41 -49.99
N THR A 170 -23.17 -25.41 -49.12
CA THR A 170 -22.59 -25.48 -47.78
C THR A 170 -23.60 -25.10 -46.72
N ALA A 171 -23.49 -25.70 -45.54
CA ALA A 171 -24.33 -25.37 -44.38
C ALA A 171 -23.43 -25.01 -43.21
N THR A 172 -23.74 -23.92 -42.49
CA THR A 172 -22.89 -23.41 -41.41
C THR A 172 -23.63 -23.41 -40.09
N GLY A 173 -23.07 -24.10 -39.10
CA GLY A 173 -23.44 -23.98 -37.69
C GLY A 173 -22.45 -23.10 -36.93
N SER A 174 -22.88 -22.53 -35.81
CA SER A 174 -21.99 -21.76 -34.93
C SER A 174 -22.29 -21.96 -33.46
N ALA A 175 -21.26 -21.90 -32.64
CA ALA A 175 -21.35 -21.89 -31.18
C ALA A 175 -20.38 -20.84 -30.61
N ASP A 176 -20.74 -20.25 -29.47
CA ASP A 176 -19.81 -19.43 -28.70
C ASP A 176 -18.99 -20.36 -27.79
N VAL A 177 -17.67 -20.21 -27.83
CA VAL A 177 -16.71 -21.03 -27.08
C VAL A 177 -15.71 -20.15 -26.35
N CYS A 178 -15.20 -20.62 -25.22
CA CYS A 178 -14.12 -19.96 -24.50
C CYS A 178 -13.32 -20.97 -23.66
N THR A 179 -12.11 -20.57 -23.30
CA THR A 179 -11.37 -21.15 -22.17
C THR A 179 -11.91 -20.58 -20.86
N LEU A 180 -11.59 -21.22 -19.73
CA LEU A 180 -11.78 -20.61 -18.41
C LEU A 180 -10.61 -19.67 -18.11
N GLY A 181 -10.83 -18.37 -18.12
CA GLY A 181 -9.76 -17.39 -17.88
C GLY A 181 -10.24 -16.05 -17.33
N PRO A 182 -9.29 -15.17 -16.92
CA PRO A 182 -9.60 -13.99 -16.13
C PRO A 182 -10.05 -12.77 -16.95
N ALA A 183 -10.01 -12.79 -18.28
CA ALA A 183 -10.24 -11.60 -19.11
C ALA A 183 -11.62 -10.95 -18.91
N GLY A 184 -12.64 -11.75 -18.58
CA GLY A 184 -13.98 -11.27 -18.28
C GLY A 184 -14.15 -10.76 -16.85
N ILE A 185 -13.13 -10.86 -15.99
CA ILE A 185 -13.18 -10.45 -14.59
C ILE A 185 -12.88 -8.96 -14.48
N THR A 186 -13.86 -8.21 -14.02
CA THR A 186 -13.75 -6.80 -13.65
C THR A 186 -13.61 -6.69 -12.14
N THR A 187 -12.38 -6.53 -11.66
CA THR A 187 -12.09 -6.37 -10.24
C THR A 187 -12.05 -4.90 -9.84
N SER A 188 -12.59 -4.57 -8.66
CA SER A 188 -12.47 -3.26 -8.02
C SER A 188 -12.15 -3.41 -6.54
N ALA A 189 -11.41 -2.48 -5.95
CA ALA A 189 -11.08 -2.45 -4.53
C ALA A 189 -11.30 -1.05 -3.94
N THR A 190 -11.78 -0.99 -2.70
CA THR A 190 -12.00 0.29 -1.99
C THR A 190 -10.68 0.95 -1.59
N VAL A 191 -10.63 2.28 -1.62
CA VAL A 191 -9.45 3.08 -1.29
C VAL A 191 -9.81 4.07 -0.19
N ALA A 192 -9.15 3.99 0.96
CA ALA A 192 -9.31 4.91 2.08
C ALA A 192 -10.78 5.09 2.56
N GLU A 193 -11.57 4.00 2.51
CA GLU A 193 -12.96 4.02 3.00
C GLU A 193 -13.11 3.53 4.45
N SER A 194 -12.09 2.83 4.96
CA SER A 194 -12.08 2.22 6.29
C SER A 194 -10.68 2.24 6.89
N ASP A 195 -10.61 2.22 8.23
CA ASP A 195 -9.36 2.15 8.99
C ASP A 195 -8.75 0.74 8.99
N THR A 196 -9.57 -0.29 8.76
CA THR A 196 -9.16 -1.70 8.94
C THR A 196 -9.54 -2.62 7.80
N THR A 197 -10.38 -2.19 6.85
CA THR A 197 -10.98 -3.11 5.87
C THR A 197 -10.79 -2.61 4.44
N ILE A 198 -10.46 -3.53 3.54
CA ILE A 198 -10.53 -3.33 2.08
C ILE A 198 -11.64 -4.23 1.55
N THR A 199 -12.58 -3.67 0.79
CA THR A 199 -13.61 -4.43 0.10
C THR A 199 -13.21 -4.61 -1.35
N VAL A 200 -13.14 -5.86 -1.81
CA VAL A 200 -12.78 -6.24 -3.18
C VAL A 200 -14.01 -6.86 -3.83
N THR A 201 -14.36 -6.42 -5.03
CA THR A 201 -15.53 -6.91 -5.76
C THR A 201 -15.16 -7.32 -7.17
N TRP A 202 -15.71 -8.44 -7.65
CA TRP A 202 -15.59 -8.87 -9.04
C TRP A 202 -16.85 -9.56 -9.54
N ASN A 203 -17.05 -9.63 -10.86
CA ASN A 203 -18.15 -10.40 -11.47
C ASN A 203 -17.81 -11.90 -11.56
N LYS A 204 -18.86 -12.73 -11.51
CA LYS A 204 -18.73 -14.17 -11.73
C LYS A 204 -18.37 -14.48 -13.19
N VAL A 205 -17.59 -15.54 -13.37
CA VAL A 205 -17.24 -16.12 -14.68
C VAL A 205 -18.00 -17.44 -14.84
N PRO A 206 -18.68 -17.66 -15.98
CA PRO A 206 -19.28 -18.96 -16.29
C PRO A 206 -18.27 -20.11 -16.21
N GLY A 207 -18.67 -21.24 -15.62
CA GLY A 207 -17.81 -22.41 -15.46
C GLY A 207 -16.90 -22.40 -14.23
N ALA A 208 -16.65 -21.25 -13.62
CA ALA A 208 -15.82 -21.16 -12.42
C ALA A 208 -16.52 -21.73 -11.18
N LYS A 209 -15.80 -22.56 -10.40
CA LYS A 209 -16.25 -23.14 -9.12
C LYS A 209 -15.63 -22.49 -7.90
N ALA A 210 -14.51 -21.82 -8.09
CA ALA A 210 -13.89 -20.93 -7.10
C ALA A 210 -13.12 -19.83 -7.81
N TYR A 211 -12.47 -18.98 -7.03
CA TYR A 211 -11.61 -17.90 -7.49
C TYR A 211 -10.35 -17.88 -6.63
N LEU A 212 -9.19 -17.92 -7.28
CA LEU A 212 -7.94 -17.56 -6.66
C LEU A 212 -7.87 -16.04 -6.59
N VAL A 213 -7.71 -15.49 -5.39
CA VAL A 213 -7.46 -14.06 -5.18
C VAL A 213 -6.02 -13.91 -4.70
N ARG A 214 -5.12 -13.51 -5.59
CA ARG A 214 -3.75 -13.13 -5.23
C ARG A 214 -3.78 -11.72 -4.65
N ARG A 215 -3.13 -11.55 -3.49
CA ARG A 215 -2.99 -10.28 -2.79
C ARG A 215 -1.51 -9.92 -2.69
N ASP A 216 -1.12 -8.85 -3.35
CA ASP A 216 0.23 -8.29 -3.27
C ASP A 216 0.22 -7.03 -2.43
N ARG A 217 0.92 -7.03 -1.29
CA ARG A 217 1.20 -5.80 -0.55
C ARG A 217 2.31 -5.07 -1.27
N MET A 218 2.02 -3.87 -1.72
CA MET A 218 2.97 -3.00 -2.39
C MET A 218 3.76 -2.18 -1.35
N ASP A 219 4.92 -1.68 -1.75
CA ASP A 219 5.62 -0.64 -1.01
C ASP A 219 4.81 0.67 -0.99
N SER A 220 5.21 1.63 -0.15
CA SER A 220 4.50 2.92 -0.04
C SER A 220 4.50 3.74 -1.34
N SER A 221 5.39 3.43 -2.29
CA SER A 221 5.40 4.07 -3.61
C SER A 221 4.48 3.41 -4.65
N ASN A 222 3.85 2.29 -4.31
CA ASN A 222 3.04 1.46 -5.19
C ASN A 222 3.79 0.98 -6.45
N LYS A 223 5.09 0.70 -6.33
CA LYS A 223 5.95 0.29 -7.46
C LYS A 223 6.52 -1.11 -7.29
N VAL A 224 6.78 -1.53 -6.05
CA VAL A 224 7.46 -2.78 -5.75
C VAL A 224 6.54 -3.65 -4.90
N VAL A 225 6.40 -4.92 -5.28
CA VAL A 225 5.72 -5.91 -4.45
C VAL A 225 6.61 -6.21 -3.25
N ALA A 226 6.11 -5.92 -2.04
CA ALA A 226 6.82 -6.18 -0.80
C ALA A 226 6.57 -7.60 -0.27
N LEU A 227 5.34 -8.10 -0.42
CA LEU A 227 4.95 -9.43 0.03
C LEU A 227 3.65 -9.90 -0.63
N SER A 228 3.61 -11.15 -1.10
CA SER A 228 2.45 -11.76 -1.74
C SER A 228 1.87 -12.90 -0.91
N ASP A 229 0.54 -13.03 -0.96
CA ASP A 229 -0.21 -14.19 -0.50
C ASP A 229 -1.46 -14.41 -1.38
N HIS A 230 -2.27 -15.42 -1.06
CA HIS A 230 -3.48 -15.69 -1.81
C HIS A 230 -4.60 -16.33 -0.99
N TYR A 231 -5.81 -16.25 -1.54
CA TYR A 231 -7.02 -16.90 -1.03
C TYR A 231 -7.67 -17.74 -2.11
N ILE A 232 -8.39 -18.78 -1.71
CA ILE A 232 -9.36 -19.46 -2.57
C ILE A 232 -10.76 -19.11 -2.06
N VAL A 233 -11.57 -18.51 -2.95
CA VAL A 233 -12.92 -18.05 -2.68
C VAL A 233 -13.91 -18.90 -3.45
N PRO A 234 -14.79 -19.68 -2.78
CA PRO A 234 -15.79 -20.50 -3.48
C PRO A 234 -16.76 -19.66 -4.34
N GLU A 235 -17.32 -20.26 -5.40
CA GLU A 235 -18.22 -19.55 -6.32
C GLU A 235 -19.46 -18.94 -5.65
N ASN A 236 -19.90 -19.51 -4.53
CA ASN A 236 -21.07 -19.05 -3.77
C ASN A 236 -20.71 -18.19 -2.56
N GLY A 237 -19.43 -17.82 -2.44
CA GLY A 237 -18.88 -17.19 -1.26
C GLY A 237 -18.79 -18.15 -0.07
N GLY A 238 -18.61 -17.58 1.12
CA GLY A 238 -18.41 -18.31 2.36
C GLY A 238 -17.22 -17.77 3.16
N ASP A 239 -17.05 -18.33 4.35
CA ASP A 239 -15.86 -18.11 5.17
C ASP A 239 -14.66 -18.73 4.47
N ILE A 240 -13.58 -17.97 4.37
CA ILE A 240 -12.29 -18.50 3.89
C ILE A 240 -11.63 -19.17 5.10
N VAL A 241 -12.11 -20.39 5.40
CA VAL A 241 -11.81 -21.14 6.63
C VAL A 241 -10.33 -21.56 6.69
N PRO A 242 -9.70 -21.61 7.90
CA PRO A 242 -10.16 -21.12 9.22
C PRO A 242 -9.40 -19.91 9.76
N THR A 243 -8.33 -19.44 9.10
CA THR A 243 -7.34 -18.54 9.72
C THR A 243 -7.49 -17.07 9.33
N TYR A 244 -8.23 -16.79 8.25
CA TYR A 244 -8.37 -15.47 7.66
C TYR A 244 -9.60 -14.73 8.22
N THR A 245 -9.48 -13.43 8.51
CA THR A 245 -10.62 -12.51 8.71
C THR A 245 -11.11 -11.98 7.36
N VAL A 246 -11.30 -12.92 6.44
CA VAL A 246 -11.72 -12.66 5.08
C VAL A 246 -12.99 -13.43 4.83
N ALA A 247 -14.06 -12.69 4.54
CA ALA A 247 -15.37 -13.26 4.25
C ALA A 247 -15.77 -12.87 2.84
N SER A 248 -16.52 -13.74 2.18
CA SER A 248 -17.03 -13.47 0.85
C SER A 248 -18.54 -13.69 0.79
N THR A 249 -19.23 -12.80 0.08
CA THR A 249 -20.66 -12.92 -0.21
C THR A 249 -20.91 -12.83 -1.71
N THR A 250 -22.02 -13.41 -2.15
CA THR A 250 -22.49 -13.30 -3.53
C THR A 250 -23.74 -12.43 -3.56
N SER A 251 -23.78 -11.44 -4.44
CA SER A 251 -24.99 -10.67 -4.77
C SER A 251 -24.95 -10.23 -6.23
N ASP A 252 -26.09 -10.30 -6.92
CA ASP A 252 -26.28 -9.77 -8.29
C ASP A 252 -25.18 -10.17 -9.30
N GLY A 253 -24.80 -11.46 -9.31
CA GLY A 253 -23.77 -11.98 -10.23
C GLY A 253 -22.34 -11.51 -9.91
N LYS A 254 -22.13 -10.87 -8.76
CA LYS A 254 -20.83 -10.43 -8.24
C LYS A 254 -20.46 -11.18 -6.97
N ILE A 255 -19.16 -11.23 -6.71
CA ILE A 255 -18.57 -11.70 -5.47
C ILE A 255 -17.93 -10.49 -4.79
N VAL A 256 -18.21 -10.35 -3.49
CA VAL A 256 -17.68 -9.30 -2.63
C VAL A 256 -16.86 -9.96 -1.54
N LEU A 257 -15.56 -9.69 -1.52
CA LEU A 257 -14.60 -10.12 -0.52
C LEU A 257 -14.29 -8.96 0.43
N VAL A 258 -14.39 -9.22 1.72
CA VAL A 258 -14.13 -8.25 2.78
C VAL A 258 -12.83 -8.64 3.48
N ASP A 259 -11.75 -7.93 3.19
CA ASP A 259 -10.40 -8.18 3.70
C ASP A 259 -10.14 -7.28 4.93
N THR A 260 -10.22 -7.84 6.14
CA THR A 260 -10.18 -7.04 7.39
C THR A 260 -8.93 -7.30 8.21
N SER A 261 -8.25 -6.24 8.61
CA SER A 261 -7.05 -6.33 9.43
C SER A 261 -7.28 -7.11 10.71
N LYS A 262 -6.31 -7.95 11.08
CA LYS A 262 -6.31 -8.71 12.32
C LYS A 262 -4.91 -8.70 12.91
N ALA A 263 -4.83 -8.39 14.21
CA ALA A 263 -3.59 -8.53 14.96
C ALA A 263 -3.20 -10.03 14.97
N ASN A 264 -2.03 -10.34 14.42
CA ASN A 264 -1.54 -11.71 14.31
C ASN A 264 -0.12 -11.77 14.88
N ASN A 265 0.18 -12.85 15.60
CA ASN A 265 1.52 -13.09 16.17
C ASN A 265 2.35 -14.08 15.34
N GLY A 266 1.82 -14.53 14.20
CA GLY A 266 2.49 -15.51 13.36
C GLY A 266 3.37 -14.87 12.29
N THR A 267 4.23 -15.69 11.69
CA THR A 267 5.29 -15.26 10.77
C THR A 267 4.97 -15.56 9.30
N MET A 268 3.78 -16.06 8.99
CA MET A 268 3.40 -16.38 7.61
C MET A 268 3.12 -15.11 6.81
N ALA A 269 3.31 -15.18 5.48
CA ALA A 269 3.16 -14.04 4.59
C ALA A 269 1.78 -13.38 4.73
N TRP A 270 0.73 -14.21 4.75
CA TRP A 270 -0.64 -13.75 4.88
C TRP A 270 -0.94 -13.11 6.24
N GLU A 271 -0.32 -13.56 7.34
CA GLU A 271 -0.52 -12.98 8.68
C GLU A 271 0.03 -11.55 8.71
N SER A 272 1.24 -11.40 8.17
CA SER A 272 1.94 -10.12 8.00
C SER A 272 1.18 -9.15 7.09
N ASN A 273 0.59 -9.66 6.00
CA ASN A 273 -0.22 -8.84 5.11
C ASN A 273 -1.56 -8.47 5.76
N GLN A 274 -2.23 -9.40 6.45
CA GLN A 274 -3.48 -9.12 7.15
C GLN A 274 -3.31 -8.07 8.24
N GLU A 275 -2.24 -8.16 9.03
CA GLU A 275 -1.97 -7.22 10.11
C GLU A 275 -1.68 -5.80 9.59
N ARG A 276 -0.93 -5.69 8.48
CA ARG A 276 -0.54 -4.40 7.90
C ARG A 276 -1.60 -3.76 7.01
N LEU A 277 -2.75 -4.40 6.80
CA LEU A 277 -3.88 -3.79 6.10
C LEU A 277 -4.25 -2.45 6.71
N ALA A 278 -4.28 -2.36 8.05
CA ALA A 278 -4.63 -1.14 8.78
C ALA A 278 -3.59 -0.01 8.65
N TRP A 279 -2.50 -0.20 7.89
CA TRP A 279 -1.42 0.77 7.79
C TRP A 279 -1.55 1.69 6.57
N GLY A 280 -2.50 1.42 5.68
CA GLY A 280 -2.72 2.23 4.48
C GLY A 280 -1.70 1.99 3.37
N TYR A 281 -1.03 0.83 3.37
CA TYR A 281 -0.26 0.40 2.20
C TYR A 281 -1.21 0.10 1.02
N PRO A 282 -0.73 0.21 -0.23
CA PRO A 282 -1.48 -0.26 -1.38
C PRO A 282 -1.47 -1.79 -1.41
N TYR A 283 -2.65 -2.40 -1.55
CA TYR A 283 -2.79 -3.84 -1.79
C TYR A 283 -3.39 -4.06 -3.17
N ARG A 284 -2.67 -4.81 -4.00
CA ARG A 284 -3.10 -5.17 -5.35
C ARG A 284 -3.74 -6.55 -5.32
N TYR A 285 -4.99 -6.62 -5.78
CA TYR A 285 -5.78 -7.84 -5.86
C TYR A 285 -5.93 -8.27 -7.31
N THR A 286 -5.50 -9.49 -7.62
CA THR A 286 -5.65 -10.12 -8.93
C THR A 286 -6.46 -11.40 -8.76
N VAL A 287 -7.49 -11.58 -9.60
CA VAL A 287 -8.47 -12.66 -9.45
C VAL A 287 -8.43 -13.59 -10.65
N PHE A 288 -8.35 -14.89 -10.40
CA PHE A 288 -8.40 -15.93 -11.43
C PHE A 288 -9.53 -16.92 -11.15
N PRO A 289 -10.31 -17.33 -12.16
CA PRO A 289 -11.34 -18.35 -11.98
C PRO A 289 -10.70 -19.73 -11.83
N LEU A 290 -11.33 -20.59 -11.01
CA LEU A 290 -10.89 -21.96 -10.74
C LEU A 290 -11.92 -22.99 -11.20
N LEU A 291 -11.48 -24.15 -11.71
CA LEU A 291 -12.36 -25.27 -12.05
C LEU A 291 -12.84 -26.00 -10.80
N LYS A 292 -12.07 -25.95 -9.71
CA LYS A 292 -12.38 -26.62 -8.44
C LYS A 292 -12.07 -25.73 -7.23
N THR A 293 -12.67 -26.06 -6.09
CA THR A 293 -12.48 -25.33 -4.83
C THR A 293 -11.21 -25.73 -4.06
N ASP A 294 -10.61 -26.87 -4.39
CA ASP A 294 -9.45 -27.49 -3.75
C ASP A 294 -8.25 -27.64 -4.72
N GLU A 295 -8.23 -26.79 -5.75
CA GLU A 295 -7.20 -26.77 -6.77
C GLU A 295 -5.84 -26.35 -6.18
N SER A 296 -4.76 -27.03 -6.54
CA SER A 296 -3.41 -26.58 -6.18
C SER A 296 -3.12 -25.27 -6.92
N VAL A 297 -2.39 -24.36 -6.28
CA VAL A 297 -2.03 -23.08 -6.88
C VAL A 297 -0.60 -22.75 -6.50
N ASP A 298 0.20 -22.38 -7.48
CA ASP A 298 1.53 -21.81 -7.25
C ASP A 298 1.51 -20.31 -7.55
N VAL A 299 1.75 -19.52 -6.49
CA VAL A 299 1.84 -18.06 -6.57
C VAL A 299 3.29 -17.68 -6.38
N SER A 300 3.97 -17.39 -7.48
CA SER A 300 5.34 -16.88 -7.48
C SER A 300 5.37 -15.37 -7.75
N ASP A 301 6.45 -14.69 -7.35
CA ASP A 301 6.61 -13.24 -7.49
C ASP A 301 6.48 -12.73 -8.95
N SER A 302 6.73 -13.59 -9.94
CA SER A 302 6.77 -13.21 -11.36
C SER A 302 5.64 -13.76 -12.24
N ASN A 303 4.90 -14.78 -11.80
CA ASN A 303 3.77 -15.38 -12.53
C ASN A 303 2.81 -16.06 -11.55
N THR A 304 1.51 -15.91 -11.76
CA THR A 304 0.51 -16.80 -11.14
C THR A 304 0.33 -18.03 -12.03
N VAL A 305 0.62 -19.22 -11.47
CA VAL A 305 0.34 -20.50 -12.13
C VAL A 305 -0.86 -21.10 -11.44
N VAL A 306 -1.97 -21.16 -12.15
CA VAL A 306 -3.17 -21.83 -11.68
C VAL A 306 -3.01 -23.32 -11.95
N SER A 307 -2.93 -24.16 -10.90
CA SER A 307 -2.70 -25.63 -10.91
C SER A 307 -1.31 -26.13 -11.34
N ASP A 308 -0.91 -27.30 -10.79
CA ASP A 308 0.35 -28.00 -11.12
C ASP A 308 0.46 -28.42 -12.60
N ASP A 309 -0.67 -28.45 -13.33
CA ASP A 309 -0.78 -28.72 -14.77
C ASP A 309 -1.30 -27.51 -15.58
N GLY A 310 -1.50 -26.34 -14.98
CA GLY A 310 -2.31 -25.29 -15.60
C GLY A 310 -1.59 -24.06 -16.12
N VAL A 311 -2.41 -23.11 -16.57
CA VAL A 311 -2.00 -22.02 -17.45
C VAL A 311 -1.30 -20.93 -16.66
N ALA A 312 -0.05 -20.63 -17.05
CA ALA A 312 0.69 -19.48 -16.56
C ALA A 312 0.26 -18.22 -17.33
N TYR A 313 -0.64 -17.44 -16.74
CA TYR A 313 -1.23 -16.28 -17.40
C TYR A 313 -0.24 -15.11 -17.56
N LYS A 314 -0.02 -14.68 -18.79
CA LYS A 314 0.72 -13.46 -19.15
C LYS A 314 -0.17 -12.22 -18.97
N LYS A 315 0.46 -11.07 -18.71
CA LYS A 315 -0.20 -9.75 -18.58
C LYS A 315 -1.27 -9.66 -17.47
N GLU A 316 -1.19 -10.54 -16.47
CA GLU A 316 -2.12 -10.60 -15.33
C GLU A 316 -2.29 -9.26 -14.59
N THR A 317 -1.23 -8.46 -14.49
CA THR A 317 -1.25 -7.20 -13.74
C THR A 317 -2.23 -6.17 -14.29
N VAL A 318 -2.62 -6.28 -15.56
CA VAL A 318 -3.59 -5.36 -16.22
C VAL A 318 -5.00 -5.50 -15.63
N LEU A 319 -5.33 -6.66 -15.07
CA LEU A 319 -6.66 -6.96 -14.53
C LEU A 319 -6.77 -6.75 -13.02
N SER A 320 -5.71 -6.23 -12.40
CA SER A 320 -5.65 -6.06 -10.96
C SER A 320 -6.32 -4.78 -10.48
N ALA A 321 -6.89 -4.81 -9.28
CA ALA A 321 -7.41 -3.64 -8.59
C ALA A 321 -6.53 -3.30 -7.38
N THR A 322 -6.23 -2.03 -7.16
CA THR A 322 -5.47 -1.58 -5.98
C THR A 322 -6.41 -0.94 -4.97
N GLY A 323 -6.40 -1.45 -3.73
CA GLY A 323 -7.14 -0.90 -2.60
C GLY A 323 -6.21 -0.48 -1.46
N SER A 324 -6.73 0.29 -0.51
CA SER A 324 -6.05 0.62 0.75
C SER A 324 -7.03 0.98 1.86
N THR A 325 -6.58 0.90 3.10
CA THR A 325 -7.23 1.57 4.24
C THR A 325 -6.75 3.01 4.36
N ASN A 326 -7.29 3.76 5.32
CA ASN A 326 -6.84 5.11 5.67
C ASN A 326 -5.39 5.12 6.18
N GLY A 327 -5.10 4.28 7.17
CA GLY A 327 -3.75 3.97 7.59
C GLY A 327 -3.00 5.04 8.35
N TYR A 328 -1.67 4.95 8.26
CA TYR A 328 -0.73 5.75 9.04
C TYR A 328 0.38 6.34 8.17
N GLY A 329 1.03 7.40 8.66
CA GLY A 329 2.22 7.94 8.02
C GLY A 329 3.39 6.95 8.14
N VAL A 330 4.03 6.59 7.03
CA VAL A 330 5.21 5.72 7.05
C VAL A 330 6.50 6.54 7.10
N ASN A 331 7.63 5.91 7.46
CA ASN A 331 8.93 6.59 7.57
C ASN A 331 8.93 7.85 8.44
N VAL A 332 8.17 7.85 9.55
CA VAL A 332 8.10 8.98 10.47
C VAL A 332 9.50 9.30 11.02
N LEU A 333 9.93 10.54 10.78
CA LEU A 333 11.19 11.08 11.24
C LEU A 333 10.91 12.27 12.16
N ALA A 334 11.48 12.25 13.35
CA ALA A 334 11.46 13.37 14.28
C ALA A 334 12.89 13.91 14.48
N THR A 335 13.03 15.24 14.42
CA THR A 335 14.33 15.91 14.56
C THR A 335 14.89 15.79 15.97
N LYS A 336 16.21 15.61 16.07
CA LYS A 336 16.93 15.43 17.35
C LYS A 336 17.93 16.55 17.52
N SER A 337 17.70 17.43 18.50
CA SER A 337 18.59 18.55 18.84
C SER A 337 18.95 19.47 17.68
N GLN A 338 18.01 19.74 16.78
CA GLN A 338 18.22 20.64 15.64
C GLN A 338 17.59 22.03 15.83
N ASP A 339 16.73 22.19 16.84
CA ASP A 339 16.15 23.47 17.24
C ASP A 339 16.01 23.50 18.78
N PRO A 340 16.32 24.61 19.45
CA PRO A 340 16.28 24.71 20.91
C PRO A 340 14.87 24.78 21.53
N ARG A 341 13.83 24.92 20.69
CA ARG A 341 12.45 25.13 21.10
C ARG A 341 11.47 24.18 20.44
N ARG A 342 11.84 23.55 19.32
CA ARG A 342 10.89 22.82 18.47
C ARG A 342 11.41 21.45 18.03
N VAL A 343 10.47 20.60 17.67
CA VAL A 343 10.70 19.31 17.00
C VAL A 343 9.90 19.32 15.70
N LYS A 344 10.56 19.02 14.57
CA LYS A 344 9.90 18.81 13.28
C LYS A 344 9.66 17.32 13.12
N ILE A 345 8.44 16.98 12.74
CA ILE A 345 8.04 15.62 12.41
C ILE A 345 7.66 15.61 10.94
N THR A 346 8.31 14.76 10.16
CA THR A 346 8.02 14.52 8.74
C THR A 346 7.70 13.05 8.53
N TRP A 347 6.88 12.73 7.54
CA TRP A 347 6.53 11.35 7.20
C TRP A 347 6.22 11.24 5.70
N THR A 348 6.11 10.01 5.22
CA THR A 348 5.51 9.71 3.92
C THR A 348 4.05 9.34 4.15
N ALA A 349 3.13 10.01 3.46
CA ALA A 349 1.71 9.70 3.54
C ALA A 349 1.39 8.24 3.16
N PRO A 350 0.29 7.65 3.67
CA PRO A 350 -0.23 6.37 3.19
C PRO A 350 -0.68 6.48 1.71
N TYR A 351 -1.05 5.36 1.10
CA TYR A 351 -1.36 5.28 -0.33
C TYR A 351 -2.39 6.31 -0.80
N SER A 352 -3.43 6.54 -0.01
CA SER A 352 -4.40 7.61 -0.22
C SER A 352 -4.66 8.34 1.08
N THR A 353 -4.76 9.67 0.99
CA THR A 353 -5.13 10.56 2.09
C THR A 353 -6.43 11.30 1.81
N GLU A 354 -7.17 10.89 0.77
CA GLU A 354 -8.37 11.58 0.33
C GLU A 354 -9.40 11.64 1.47
N GLY A 355 -9.83 12.85 1.84
CA GLY A 355 -10.81 13.07 2.89
C GLY A 355 -10.29 12.97 4.34
N ASN A 356 -9.01 12.67 4.58
CA ASN A 356 -8.48 12.48 5.93
C ASN A 356 -7.22 13.33 6.21
N ASP A 357 -7.34 14.29 7.14
CA ASP A 357 -6.17 15.04 7.62
C ASP A 357 -5.35 14.21 8.63
N PRO A 358 -4.01 14.34 8.62
CA PRO A 358 -3.16 13.66 9.57
C PRO A 358 -3.42 14.12 11.01
N THR A 359 -3.32 13.19 11.95
CA THR A 359 -3.34 13.42 13.39
C THR A 359 -2.01 13.00 14.01
N LEU A 360 -1.41 13.87 14.82
CA LEU A 360 -0.16 13.62 15.51
C LEU A 360 -0.37 12.97 16.88
N TRP A 361 0.41 11.95 17.16
CA TRP A 361 0.45 11.25 18.45
C TRP A 361 1.86 11.28 19.03
N ARG A 362 1.94 11.29 20.37
CA ARG A 362 3.18 11.33 21.15
C ARG A 362 3.20 10.25 22.22
N SER A 363 4.36 9.68 22.48
CA SER A 363 4.58 8.72 23.57
C SER A 363 5.95 8.92 24.23
N SER A 364 6.04 8.74 25.56
CA SER A 364 7.32 8.75 26.30
C SER A 364 7.98 7.38 26.38
N ASP A 365 7.22 6.31 26.14
CA ASP A 365 7.64 4.91 26.33
C ASP A 365 7.46 4.03 25.08
N ALA A 366 6.97 4.63 23.98
CA ALA A 366 6.55 3.97 22.74
C ALA A 366 5.34 3.01 22.87
N LEU A 367 4.70 2.96 24.05
CA LEU A 367 3.59 2.06 24.35
C LEU A 367 2.29 2.83 24.57
N THR A 368 2.36 3.93 25.32
CA THR A 368 1.21 4.76 25.68
C THR A 368 1.18 6.00 24.82
N TRP A 369 0.17 6.11 23.96
CA TRP A 369 0.08 7.16 22.95
C TRP A 369 -0.97 8.21 23.31
N THR A 370 -0.56 9.47 23.34
CA THR A 370 -1.41 10.64 23.58
C THR A 370 -1.51 11.49 22.32
N LYS A 371 -2.74 11.85 21.94
CA LYS A 371 -3.00 12.74 20.82
C LYS A 371 -2.49 14.15 21.12
N LEU A 372 -1.82 14.76 20.15
CA LEU A 372 -1.43 16.17 20.21
C LEU A 372 -2.38 17.03 19.38
N ASN A 373 -2.72 18.21 19.91
CA ASN A 373 -3.44 19.24 19.17
C ASN A 373 -2.42 20.02 18.32
N ALA A 374 -2.01 19.46 17.20
CA ALA A 374 -1.11 20.07 16.23
C ALA A 374 -1.76 20.07 14.84
N THR A 375 -1.53 21.12 14.07
CA THR A 375 -1.95 21.22 12.66
C THR A 375 -0.76 20.96 11.76
N ALA A 376 -0.95 20.14 10.73
CA ALA A 376 0.09 19.90 9.74
C ALA A 376 0.23 21.10 8.78
N SER A 377 1.45 21.37 8.35
CA SER A 377 1.78 22.31 7.27
C SER A 377 2.67 21.58 6.28
N GLU A 378 2.27 21.46 5.02
CA GLU A 378 3.11 20.89 3.94
C GLU A 378 3.80 19.56 4.34
N ASP A 379 3.00 18.58 4.79
CA ASP A 379 3.46 17.25 5.24
C ASP A 379 4.43 17.22 6.43
N CYS A 380 4.40 18.26 7.27
CA CYS A 380 5.12 18.25 8.53
C CYS A 380 4.29 18.76 9.72
N PHE A 381 4.63 18.28 10.91
CA PHE A 381 4.17 18.85 12.18
C PHE A 381 5.33 19.53 12.88
N ILE A 382 5.04 20.69 13.47
CA ILE A 382 5.98 21.41 14.34
C ILE A 382 5.44 21.36 15.77
N VAL A 383 6.18 20.68 16.65
CA VAL A 383 5.84 20.60 18.08
C VAL A 383 6.74 21.56 18.84
N THR A 384 6.15 22.38 19.72
CA THR A 384 6.88 23.29 20.61
C THR A 384 6.65 22.83 22.06
N PRO A 385 7.53 22.00 22.63
CA PRO A 385 7.39 21.54 24.02
C PRO A 385 7.49 22.72 25.01
N THR A 386 6.82 22.60 26.17
CA THR A 386 6.78 23.63 27.22
C THR A 386 7.09 23.01 28.58
N GLY A 387 7.63 23.79 29.52
CA GLY A 387 7.98 23.30 30.86
C GLY A 387 8.97 22.12 30.80
N ASP A 388 8.72 21.10 31.62
CA ASP A 388 9.59 19.92 31.74
C ASP A 388 9.68 19.08 30.45
N ASP A 389 8.65 19.14 29.58
CA ASP A 389 8.66 18.45 28.29
C ASP A 389 9.79 18.96 27.36
N ARG A 390 10.36 20.14 27.63
CA ARG A 390 11.49 20.69 26.85
C ARG A 390 12.76 19.86 26.97
N VAL A 391 12.96 19.15 28.07
CA VAL A 391 14.16 18.32 28.26
C VAL A 391 13.90 16.82 28.09
N ALA A 392 12.67 16.45 27.77
CA ALA A 392 12.27 15.07 27.51
C ALA A 392 12.45 14.68 26.04
N ALA A 393 12.58 13.37 25.81
CA ALA A 393 12.54 12.75 24.49
C ALA A 393 11.22 12.02 24.29
N PHE A 394 10.61 12.19 23.12
CA PHE A 394 9.32 11.59 22.81
C PHE A 394 9.34 10.88 21.47
N TYR A 395 8.62 9.76 21.41
CA TYR A 395 8.26 9.08 20.17
C TYR A 395 7.05 9.76 19.55
N TYR A 396 7.04 9.84 18.22
CA TYR A 396 5.94 10.43 17.46
C TYR A 396 5.34 9.41 16.49
N ALA A 397 4.05 9.54 16.20
CA ALA A 397 3.36 8.74 15.19
C ALA A 397 2.31 9.60 14.50
N VAL A 398 2.06 9.31 13.22
CA VAL A 398 1.07 10.01 12.40
C VAL A 398 -0.01 9.04 11.96
N SER A 399 -1.27 9.44 12.11
CA SER A 399 -2.45 8.63 11.77
C SER A 399 -3.38 9.38 10.81
N TYR A 400 -3.95 8.66 9.86
CA TYR A 400 -4.97 9.13 8.92
C TYR A 400 -6.34 8.49 9.18
N ASN A 401 -6.49 7.74 10.27
CA ASN A 401 -7.73 7.07 10.61
C ASN A 401 -8.91 8.04 10.69
N ALA A 402 -10.08 7.59 10.20
CA ALA A 402 -11.33 8.34 10.25
C ALA A 402 -11.71 8.66 11.71
N ASN A 403 -11.51 7.71 12.63
CA ASN A 403 -11.60 8.00 14.05
C ASN A 403 -10.30 8.66 14.56
N LYS A 404 -10.25 9.99 14.50
CA LYS A 404 -9.11 10.81 14.97
C LYS A 404 -8.81 10.68 16.48
N ASN A 405 -9.60 9.95 17.26
CA ASN A 405 -9.38 9.72 18.69
C ASN A 405 -8.91 8.29 19.02
N ALA A 406 -8.84 7.39 18.03
CA ALA A 406 -8.27 6.08 18.20
C ALA A 406 -6.75 6.16 18.24
N ALA A 407 -6.14 5.61 19.29
CA ALA A 407 -4.69 5.50 19.37
C ALA A 407 -4.12 4.70 18.19
N PRO A 408 -2.87 4.98 17.76
CA PRO A 408 -2.29 4.27 16.63
C PRO A 408 -2.13 2.77 16.90
N HIS A 409 -2.19 1.96 15.84
CA HIS A 409 -2.11 0.51 15.95
C HIS A 409 -0.80 0.06 16.63
N PRO A 410 -0.82 -0.82 17.65
CA PRO A 410 0.37 -1.17 18.45
C PRO A 410 1.53 -1.75 17.64
N VAL A 411 1.24 -2.53 16.59
CA VAL A 411 2.31 -3.15 15.78
C VAL A 411 2.97 -2.11 14.87
N TYR A 412 2.20 -1.14 14.39
CA TYR A 412 2.72 -0.01 13.61
C TYR A 412 3.66 0.85 14.46
N THR A 413 3.25 1.18 15.69
CA THR A 413 4.08 1.98 16.60
C THR A 413 5.33 1.24 17.06
N LYS A 414 5.24 -0.09 17.24
CA LYS A 414 6.40 -0.93 17.51
C LYS A 414 7.39 -0.94 16.34
N GLU A 415 6.95 -1.22 15.12
CA GLU A 415 7.85 -1.26 13.95
C GLU A 415 8.54 0.08 13.71
N MET A 416 7.79 1.18 13.84
CA MET A 416 8.35 2.53 13.74
C MET A 416 9.39 2.81 14.83
N SER A 417 9.14 2.36 16.06
CA SER A 417 10.05 2.57 17.19
C SER A 417 11.26 1.62 17.15
N ASP A 418 11.19 0.52 16.42
CA ASP A 418 12.34 -0.37 16.16
C ASP A 418 13.24 0.18 15.04
N ALA A 419 12.68 0.97 14.10
CA ALA A 419 13.42 1.56 12.99
C ALA A 419 14.44 2.62 13.45
N LYS A 420 15.74 2.30 13.32
CA LYS A 420 16.84 3.18 13.74
C LYS A 420 17.16 4.27 12.74
N ASP A 421 17.58 5.42 13.25
CA ASP A 421 18.05 6.57 12.48
C ASP A 421 19.51 6.35 12.05
N MET A 422 19.73 5.39 11.15
CA MET A 422 21.06 4.97 10.71
C MET A 422 21.90 6.09 10.09
N ALA A 423 21.27 7.14 9.57
CA ALA A 423 21.97 8.27 8.96
C ALA A 423 22.53 9.24 10.00
N TYR A 424 21.80 9.47 11.10
CA TYR A 424 22.09 10.57 12.02
C TYR A 424 22.29 10.15 13.48
N SER A 425 21.49 9.21 13.98
CA SER A 425 21.65 8.65 15.34
C SER A 425 21.36 7.14 15.31
N PRO A 426 22.34 6.29 14.91
CA PRO A 426 22.11 4.87 14.63
C PRO A 426 21.60 4.04 15.81
N LEU A 427 21.68 4.58 17.03
CA LEU A 427 21.22 3.93 18.25
C LEU A 427 19.82 4.39 18.70
N GLU A 428 19.32 5.49 18.14
CA GLU A 428 17.98 6.02 18.41
C GLU A 428 17.02 5.69 17.28
N SER A 429 15.73 5.65 17.62
CA SER A 429 14.67 5.41 16.65
C SER A 429 14.42 6.65 15.79
N LYS A 430 14.01 6.46 14.54
CA LYS A 430 13.73 7.56 13.60
C LYS A 430 12.65 8.50 14.13
N ASN A 431 11.62 7.93 14.73
CA ASN A 431 10.49 8.66 15.28
C ASN A 431 10.72 9.25 16.68
N LEU A 432 11.90 9.05 17.28
CA LEU A 432 12.28 9.70 18.54
C LEU A 432 12.80 11.11 18.24
N GLY A 433 12.22 12.12 18.89
CA GLY A 433 12.60 13.52 18.72
C GLY A 433 12.62 14.29 20.03
N TYR A 434 13.44 15.34 20.05
CA TYR A 434 13.61 16.24 21.20
C TYR A 434 14.28 17.55 20.76
N PRO A 435 13.95 18.67 21.41
CA PRO A 435 14.62 19.94 21.16
C PRO A 435 16.01 19.97 21.83
N PHE A 436 16.86 20.88 21.36
CA PHE A 436 18.15 21.19 21.98
C PHE A 436 17.96 22.13 23.17
N ALA A 437 17.47 21.61 24.30
CA ALA A 437 17.18 22.41 25.49
C ALA A 437 17.83 21.88 26.78
N LEU A 438 18.07 22.79 27.71
CA LEU A 438 18.63 22.54 29.06
C LEU A 438 17.59 22.88 30.13
N SER A 439 17.75 22.35 31.35
CA SER A 439 16.92 22.70 32.50
C SER A 439 17.77 23.24 33.64
N THR A 440 17.28 24.30 34.29
CA THR A 440 17.96 24.94 35.42
C THR A 440 16.94 25.54 36.37
N SER A 441 17.33 25.70 37.64
CA SER A 441 16.57 26.41 38.66
C SER A 441 17.50 27.30 39.47
N ALA A 442 16.95 28.34 40.10
CA ALA A 442 17.70 29.17 41.02
C ALA A 442 16.89 29.38 42.29
N ALA A 443 17.59 29.37 43.42
CA ALA A 443 16.99 29.49 44.73
C ALA A 443 17.85 30.36 45.65
N ASN A 444 17.16 30.97 46.58
CA ASN A 444 17.73 31.79 47.63
C ASN A 444 18.20 30.89 48.79
N VAL A 445 19.45 31.01 49.24
CA VAL A 445 20.00 30.19 50.33
C VAL A 445 20.67 31.08 51.40
N LEU A 446 20.52 30.67 52.67
CA LEU A 446 21.10 31.38 53.81
C LEU A 446 22.61 31.16 53.88
N SER A 447 23.39 32.24 54.02
CA SER A 447 24.84 32.16 54.25
C SER A 447 25.13 32.05 55.76
N GLY A 448 25.06 30.82 56.30
CA GLY A 448 25.38 30.57 57.71
C GLY A 448 24.40 31.19 58.70
N SER A 449 24.90 31.68 59.85
CA SER A 449 24.11 32.24 60.96
C SER A 449 23.87 33.75 60.89
N SER A 450 24.30 34.42 59.81
CA SER A 450 24.25 35.88 59.67
C SER A 450 23.43 36.29 58.45
N ALA A 451 22.94 37.54 58.46
CA ALA A 451 22.09 38.18 57.44
C ALA A 451 22.73 38.36 56.04
N GLY A 452 23.65 37.48 55.65
CA GLY A 452 24.18 37.36 54.30
C GLY A 452 23.33 36.39 53.49
N PHE A 453 23.01 36.76 52.26
CA PHE A 453 22.19 35.97 51.37
C PHE A 453 23.01 35.47 50.20
N SER A 454 22.96 34.17 49.94
CA SER A 454 23.62 33.54 48.80
C SER A 454 22.59 33.01 47.80
N GLU A 455 22.99 32.90 46.55
CA GLU A 455 22.14 32.44 45.46
C GLU A 455 22.64 31.09 44.99
N LYS A 456 21.76 30.08 45.05
CA LYS A 456 22.06 28.74 44.59
C LYS A 456 21.46 28.55 43.21
N PHE A 457 22.32 28.44 42.21
CA PHE A 457 21.96 28.03 40.86
C PHE A 457 22.12 26.51 40.74
N SER A 458 21.07 25.81 40.33
CA SER A 458 21.06 24.36 40.12
C SER A 458 20.78 24.05 38.65
N TYR A 459 21.48 23.07 38.09
CA TYR A 459 21.42 22.76 36.66
C TYR A 459 21.55 21.27 36.38
N ASP A 460 20.90 20.81 35.32
CA ASP A 460 21.18 19.51 34.73
C ASP A 460 21.91 19.71 33.40
N LEU A 461 23.07 19.06 33.24
CA LEU A 461 23.76 19.03 31.95
C LEU A 461 23.02 18.11 30.98
N TRP A 462 23.44 18.13 29.71
CA TRP A 462 22.85 17.28 28.67
C TRP A 462 22.83 15.79 29.07
N ASP A 463 21.67 15.16 28.94
CA ASP A 463 21.47 13.75 29.27
C ASP A 463 21.63 12.88 28.02
N TYR A 464 22.85 12.37 27.82
CA TYR A 464 23.17 11.47 26.70
C TYR A 464 22.54 10.08 26.81
N MET A 465 21.96 9.71 27.96
CA MET A 465 21.27 8.42 28.11
C MET A 465 19.88 8.46 27.46
N THR A 466 19.19 9.59 27.56
CA THR A 466 17.85 9.80 26.99
C THR A 466 17.89 10.53 25.65
N ARG A 467 18.91 11.37 25.42
CA ARG A 467 19.06 12.22 24.23
C ARG A 467 20.49 12.09 23.69
N ARG A 468 20.73 11.18 22.76
CA ARG A 468 22.11 10.89 22.31
C ARG A 468 22.74 12.00 21.47
N VAL A 469 21.93 12.74 20.72
CA VAL A 469 22.40 13.85 19.89
C VAL A 469 22.40 15.11 20.73
N GLY A 470 23.58 15.65 21.04
CA GLY A 470 23.72 16.78 21.96
C GLY A 470 24.89 17.70 21.59
N PRO A 471 25.40 18.47 22.57
CA PRO A 471 26.57 19.31 22.37
C PRO A 471 27.80 18.52 21.87
N ALA A 472 28.79 19.20 21.31
CA ALA A 472 30.04 18.56 20.91
C ALA A 472 30.76 17.90 22.11
N GLU A 473 31.63 16.93 21.84
CA GLU A 473 32.34 16.18 22.88
C GLU A 473 33.17 17.06 23.83
N ASN A 474 33.66 18.19 23.34
CA ASN A 474 34.43 19.20 24.08
C ASN A 474 33.62 20.49 24.36
N ALA A 475 32.29 20.43 24.22
CA ALA A 475 31.45 21.59 24.47
C ALA A 475 31.57 22.03 25.94
N THR A 476 31.63 23.35 26.11
CA THR A 476 31.72 24.00 27.42
C THR A 476 30.39 24.67 27.70
N TYR A 477 29.76 24.31 28.82
CA TYR A 477 28.56 24.97 29.29
C TYR A 477 28.95 26.27 29.98
N THR A 478 28.23 27.34 29.69
CA THR A 478 28.48 28.66 30.26
C THR A 478 27.37 29.03 31.21
N VAL A 479 27.72 29.29 32.47
CA VAL A 479 26.80 29.85 33.47
C VAL A 479 26.98 31.35 33.46
N SER A 480 25.89 32.09 33.33
CA SER A 480 25.90 33.54 33.27
C SER A 480 24.89 34.15 34.21
N VAL A 481 25.21 35.31 34.77
CA VAL A 481 24.32 36.08 35.63
C VAL A 481 24.17 37.50 35.07
N LYS A 482 22.94 38.00 35.04
CA LYS A 482 22.62 39.39 34.68
C LYS A 482 22.18 40.16 35.92
N ASN A 483 22.45 41.47 35.93
CA ASN A 483 22.23 42.41 37.04
C ASN A 483 23.16 42.22 38.25
N ASN A 484 24.38 41.72 38.06
CA ASN A 484 25.33 41.47 39.16
C ASN A 484 26.36 42.60 39.41
N ASN A 485 26.40 43.67 38.60
CA ASN A 485 27.33 44.80 38.74
C ASN A 485 27.06 45.95 37.75
N TYR A 486 25.87 46.56 37.73
CA TYR A 486 25.58 47.71 36.85
C TYR A 486 25.75 47.52 35.32
N GLY A 487 26.09 46.33 34.84
CA GLY A 487 26.07 45.97 33.42
C GLY A 487 24.67 45.65 32.91
N GLU A 488 24.39 45.98 31.64
CA GLU A 488 23.11 45.68 30.97
C GLU A 488 23.06 44.23 30.43
N GLY A 489 24.21 43.55 30.35
CA GLY A 489 24.36 42.21 29.76
C GLY A 489 24.53 41.07 30.78
N TYR A 490 24.50 39.85 30.25
CA TYR A 490 24.90 38.64 30.98
C TYR A 490 26.41 38.59 31.16
N ASN A 491 26.87 38.32 32.39
CA ASN A 491 28.27 38.11 32.72
C ASN A 491 28.53 36.64 32.98
N ASN A 492 29.55 36.06 32.34
CA ASN A 492 29.93 34.66 32.54
C ASN A 492 30.55 34.48 33.94
N VAL A 493 29.93 33.62 34.75
CA VAL A 493 30.31 33.40 36.16
C VAL A 493 31.06 32.10 36.35
N ALA A 494 30.81 31.12 35.50
CA ALA A 494 31.50 29.85 35.50
C ALA A 494 31.36 29.17 34.14
N THR A 495 32.29 28.27 33.85
CA THR A 495 32.16 27.30 32.78
C THR A 495 32.20 25.89 33.33
N ILE A 496 31.45 24.98 32.72
CA ILE A 496 31.36 23.59 33.15
C ILE A 496 31.68 22.72 31.94
N ASP A 497 32.61 21.77 32.09
CA ASP A 497 32.89 20.79 31.04
C ASP A 497 31.95 19.57 31.13
N LYS A 498 32.01 18.66 30.16
CA LYS A 498 31.22 17.42 30.18
C LYS A 498 31.53 16.50 31.37
N LEU A 499 32.72 16.63 31.98
CA LEU A 499 33.13 15.87 33.16
C LEU A 499 32.60 16.50 34.45
N LYS A 500 31.80 17.57 34.32
CA LYS A 500 31.22 18.36 35.42
C LYS A 500 32.29 19.10 36.23
N VAL A 501 33.45 19.36 35.63
CA VAL A 501 34.48 20.19 36.22
C VAL A 501 34.08 21.64 36.02
N ILE A 502 34.01 22.37 37.13
CA ILE A 502 33.61 23.77 37.16
C ILE A 502 34.88 24.62 37.16
N THR A 503 35.01 25.49 36.16
CA THR A 503 36.00 26.56 36.15
C THR A 503 35.30 27.86 36.49
N ILE A 504 35.67 28.44 37.64
CA ILE A 504 35.06 29.66 38.16
C ILE A 504 35.59 30.87 37.38
N GLY A 505 34.69 31.70 36.88
CA GLY A 505 35.02 32.99 36.30
C GLY A 505 35.32 34.02 37.38
N ASN A 506 36.21 34.96 37.11
CA ASN A 506 36.49 36.04 38.05
C ASN A 506 35.40 37.11 37.96
N ILE A 507 34.61 37.26 39.02
CA ILE A 507 33.67 38.37 39.20
C ILE A 507 34.07 39.09 40.48
N GLY A 508 34.53 40.33 40.37
CA GLY A 508 35.13 41.06 41.50
C GLY A 508 34.21 41.25 42.73
N ASN A 509 32.91 40.99 42.61
CA ASN A 509 31.90 41.23 43.64
C ASN A 509 31.20 39.96 44.17
N TYR A 510 31.63 38.77 43.76
CA TYR A 510 31.06 37.51 44.26
C TYR A 510 32.14 36.49 44.59
N GLU A 511 32.00 35.88 45.77
CA GLU A 511 32.62 34.60 46.08
C GLU A 511 31.76 33.47 45.51
N ILE A 512 32.33 32.71 44.59
CA ILE A 512 31.65 31.57 43.98
C ILE A 512 32.11 30.32 44.70
N THR A 513 31.16 29.63 45.34
CA THR A 513 31.43 28.37 46.01
C THR A 513 30.72 27.23 45.30
N THR A 514 31.42 26.11 45.22
CA THR A 514 30.88 24.82 44.80
C THR A 514 30.91 23.91 46.02
N PRO A 515 29.92 23.03 46.25
CA PRO A 515 29.97 22.10 47.38
C PRO A 515 31.30 21.34 47.39
N SER A 516 32.03 21.39 48.51
CA SER A 516 33.35 20.76 48.64
C SER A 516 33.23 19.24 48.65
N THR A 517 34.13 18.55 47.94
CA THR A 517 34.27 17.10 47.95
C THR A 517 34.88 16.64 49.28
N THR A 518 34.15 15.87 50.08
CA THR A 518 34.74 15.01 51.10
C THR A 518 34.95 13.62 50.53
N GLY A 519 36.23 13.24 50.39
CA GLY A 519 36.72 11.85 50.44
C GLY A 519 36.15 10.84 49.42
N SER A 520 37.04 10.33 48.56
CA SER A 520 36.86 9.09 47.76
C SER A 520 35.71 9.09 46.74
N GLY A 521 36.04 9.52 45.51
CA GLY A 521 35.43 8.99 44.27
C GLY A 521 34.07 9.55 43.87
N LYS A 522 34.11 10.60 43.02
CA LYS A 522 33.01 11.13 42.19
C LYS A 522 31.70 11.49 42.91
N THR A 523 31.57 12.78 43.26
CA THR A 523 30.27 13.42 43.47
C THR A 523 29.93 14.30 42.28
N ILE A 524 28.79 14.05 41.65
CA ILE A 524 28.18 14.84 40.58
C ILE A 524 27.54 16.07 41.24
N ASN A 525 28.22 17.22 41.25
CA ASN A 525 27.68 18.44 41.84
C ASN A 525 27.04 19.31 40.75
N GLN A 526 25.74 19.53 40.87
CA GLN A 526 24.87 20.18 39.88
C GLN A 526 24.47 21.60 40.32
N THR A 527 25.29 22.22 41.17
CA THR A 527 24.93 23.48 41.82
C THR A 527 26.13 24.41 41.98
N ILE A 528 25.93 25.69 41.74
CA ILE A 528 26.88 26.78 42.01
C ILE A 528 26.21 27.73 42.99
N THR A 529 26.93 28.12 44.04
CA THR A 529 26.47 29.11 45.00
C THR A 529 27.25 30.41 44.80
N LEU A 530 26.52 31.49 44.51
CA LEU A 530 27.04 32.84 44.40
C LEU A 530 26.81 33.54 45.74
N THR A 531 27.89 33.88 46.44
CA THR A 531 27.85 34.66 47.68
C THR A 531 28.41 36.05 47.38
N PRO A 532 27.65 37.14 47.56
CA PRO A 532 28.17 38.48 47.34
C PRO A 532 29.40 38.77 48.23
N SER A 533 30.50 39.24 47.64
CA SER A 533 31.72 39.66 48.34
C SER A 533 31.81 41.18 48.41
N GLY A 534 32.11 41.75 49.58
CA GLY A 534 32.28 43.21 49.74
C GLY A 534 31.02 44.01 50.10
N LEU A 535 29.91 43.35 50.43
CA LEU A 535 28.76 43.98 51.11
C LEU A 535 29.06 44.32 52.59
N ALA A 536 30.15 43.78 53.13
CA ALA A 536 30.68 44.18 54.42
C ALA A 536 31.21 45.61 54.33
N THR A 537 30.37 46.57 54.72
CA THR A 537 30.71 47.89 55.26
C THR A 537 31.81 48.68 54.51
N ASN A 538 31.38 49.67 53.71
CA ASN A 538 32.13 50.87 53.26
C ASN A 538 32.51 51.01 51.77
N SER A 539 31.82 50.33 50.86
CA SER A 539 32.04 50.55 49.42
C SER A 539 30.97 51.47 48.80
N SER A 540 31.39 52.36 47.88
CA SER A 540 30.56 53.41 47.25
C SER A 540 29.58 52.90 46.19
N TYR A 541 29.27 51.60 46.19
CA TYR A 541 28.58 50.92 45.10
C TYR A 541 27.06 51.01 45.14
N ASN A 542 26.40 51.80 46.02
CA ASN A 542 24.94 51.79 46.17
C ASN A 542 24.34 53.21 46.28
N THR A 543 24.62 54.11 45.33
CA THR A 543 24.01 55.45 45.32
C THR A 543 22.81 55.50 44.38
N GLY A 544 21.63 55.85 44.92
CA GLY A 544 20.36 56.02 44.19
C GLY A 544 19.40 54.83 44.22
N LEU A 545 18.10 55.12 44.42
CA LEU A 545 17.02 54.14 44.59
C LEU A 545 16.86 53.17 43.40
N LEU A 546 16.98 53.68 42.17
CA LEU A 546 16.84 52.87 40.95
C LEU A 546 17.98 51.84 40.78
N SER A 547 19.18 52.19 41.23
CA SER A 547 20.37 51.32 41.21
C SER A 547 20.19 50.12 42.13
N VAL A 548 19.72 50.35 43.37
CA VAL A 548 19.47 49.29 44.35
C VAL A 548 18.33 48.36 43.92
N LEU A 549 17.28 48.89 43.28
CA LEU A 549 16.17 48.11 42.76
C LEU A 549 16.56 47.25 41.54
N ARG A 550 17.51 47.70 40.72
CA ARG A 550 17.97 46.95 39.54
C ARG A 550 18.75 45.69 39.91
N ASP A 551 19.60 45.80 40.94
CA ASP A 551 20.38 44.69 41.48
C ASP A 551 19.56 43.84 42.47
N TYR A 552 18.26 44.10 42.64
CA TYR A 552 17.43 43.27 43.49
C TYR A 552 17.16 41.91 42.88
N LYS A 553 16.98 41.84 41.55
CA LYS A 553 16.60 40.64 40.81
C LYS A 553 17.74 40.21 39.89
N HIS A 554 18.36 39.07 40.19
CA HIS A 554 19.42 38.49 39.37
C HIS A 554 18.85 37.40 38.48
N TYR A 555 19.16 37.46 37.19
CA TYR A 555 18.76 36.42 36.23
C TYR A 555 19.92 35.47 35.98
N HIS A 556 19.63 34.18 35.94
CA HIS A 556 20.61 33.13 35.73
C HIS A 556 20.36 32.46 34.39
N LYS A 557 21.43 32.25 33.62
CA LYS A 557 21.39 31.56 32.32
C LYS A 557 22.41 30.44 32.27
N LEU A 558 22.00 29.28 31.77
CA LEU A 558 22.93 28.23 31.31
C LEU A 558 22.85 28.16 29.79
N GLY A 559 24.00 28.26 29.13
CA GLY A 559 24.13 28.18 27.68
C GLY A 559 25.09 27.08 27.25
N VAL A 560 24.78 26.40 26.14
CA VAL A 560 25.72 25.55 25.42
C VAL A 560 25.42 25.62 23.93
N THR A 561 26.46 25.54 23.10
CA THR A 561 26.31 25.56 21.65
C THR A 561 26.55 24.19 21.02
N ARG A 562 26.00 24.02 19.83
CA ARG A 562 26.20 22.86 18.97
C ARG A 562 26.27 23.34 17.53
N GLU A 563 27.22 22.81 16.77
CA GLU A 563 27.28 23.01 15.32
C GLU A 563 26.50 21.89 14.61
N LEU A 564 25.65 22.28 13.65
CA LEU A 564 24.88 21.35 12.83
C LEU A 564 25.67 20.97 11.56
N SER A 565 25.64 19.70 11.19
CA SER A 565 26.22 19.21 9.93
C SER A 565 25.35 19.54 8.70
N ASP A 566 25.92 19.42 7.49
CA ASP A 566 25.18 19.58 6.21
C ASP A 566 23.99 18.62 6.06
N THR A 567 24.09 17.46 6.69
CA THR A 567 23.12 16.37 6.56
C THR A 567 21.97 16.47 7.55
N GLU A 568 21.98 17.45 8.45
CA GLU A 568 20.91 17.65 9.43
C GLU A 568 19.72 18.35 8.78
N ASN A 569 18.56 17.68 8.77
CA ASN A 569 17.25 18.19 8.34
C ASN A 569 16.71 19.31 9.27
N ALA A 570 17.49 20.37 9.43
CA ALA A 570 17.29 21.38 10.44
C ALA A 570 16.13 22.34 10.10
N PHE A 571 15.65 23.04 11.13
CA PHE A 571 14.75 24.20 10.98
C PHE A 571 15.46 25.46 10.45
N VAL A 572 16.75 25.37 10.15
CA VAL A 572 17.60 26.53 9.86
C VAL A 572 17.14 27.14 8.54
N ALA A 573 16.50 28.30 8.67
CA ALA A 573 16.06 29.14 7.57
C ALA A 573 17.26 29.58 6.74
N ASP A 574 17.26 29.21 5.45
CA ASP A 574 17.81 29.88 4.25
C ASP A 574 19.19 30.60 4.29
N ASP A 575 19.93 30.54 5.38
CA ASP A 575 21.24 31.17 5.55
C ASP A 575 22.28 30.08 5.82
N ALA A 576 22.91 29.63 4.74
CA ALA A 576 23.91 28.56 4.75
C ALA A 576 25.16 28.88 5.60
N GLN A 577 25.27 30.08 6.20
CA GLN A 577 26.47 30.52 6.90
C GLN A 577 26.45 30.38 8.42
N ASN A 578 25.29 30.19 9.08
CA ASN A 578 25.26 30.08 10.55
C ASN A 578 24.51 28.84 11.04
N ARG A 579 25.25 27.75 11.19
CA ARG A 579 24.76 26.43 11.66
C ARG A 579 25.02 26.16 13.13
N THR A 580 25.33 27.19 13.90
CA THR A 580 25.50 27.06 15.34
C THR A 580 24.15 27.32 16.01
N ILE A 581 23.65 26.33 16.73
CA ILE A 581 22.48 26.48 17.60
C ILE A 581 22.92 26.62 19.06
N GLU A 582 22.23 27.48 19.81
CA GLU A 582 22.44 27.67 21.25
C GLU A 582 21.24 27.11 22.00
N ALA A 583 21.49 26.17 22.91
CA ALA A 583 20.55 25.85 23.96
C ALA A 583 20.80 26.80 25.12
N SER A 584 19.85 27.68 25.40
CA SER A 584 19.89 28.57 26.56
C SER A 584 18.61 28.46 27.38
N TRP A 585 18.75 28.33 28.70
CA TRP A 585 17.63 28.38 29.65
C TRP A 585 17.83 29.51 30.65
N GLY A 586 16.75 30.20 31.01
CA GLY A 586 16.77 31.31 31.98
C GLY A 586 17.16 32.68 31.40
N ASP A 587 17.18 32.81 30.06
CA ASP A 587 17.35 34.10 29.40
C ASP A 587 16.20 35.06 29.78
N SER A 588 16.52 36.32 30.07
CA SER A 588 15.58 37.36 30.48
C SER A 588 14.90 38.06 29.30
N SER A 589 15.17 37.68 28.05
CA SER A 589 14.58 38.31 26.87
C SER A 589 13.05 38.09 26.79
N ASP A 590 12.34 39.03 26.18
CA ASP A 590 10.87 38.96 25.94
C ASP A 590 10.43 37.73 25.12
N THR A 591 11.38 36.97 24.58
CA THR A 591 11.16 35.77 23.75
C THR A 591 11.36 34.45 24.51
N ASN A 592 11.77 34.48 25.78
CA ASN A 592 11.86 33.30 26.63
C ASN A 592 10.69 33.30 27.64
N PRO A 593 9.78 32.31 27.59
CA PRO A 593 8.62 32.28 28.49
C PRO A 593 9.00 32.03 29.97
N ASP A 594 10.18 31.45 30.24
CA ASP A 594 10.57 30.99 31.57
C ASP A 594 11.94 31.57 32.02
N PRO A 595 12.01 32.83 32.47
CA PRO A 595 13.22 33.39 33.05
C PRO A 595 13.51 32.76 34.42
N VAL A 596 14.78 32.43 34.69
CA VAL A 596 15.23 31.91 35.99
C VAL A 596 15.89 33.04 36.76
N TYR A 597 15.40 33.33 37.96
CA TYR A 597 15.89 34.44 38.76
C TYR A 597 15.87 34.18 40.26
N THR A 598 16.73 34.88 40.97
CA THR A 598 16.76 35.01 42.43
C THR A 598 16.58 36.47 42.82
N TYR A 599 16.34 36.70 44.11
CA TYR A 599 16.28 38.04 44.67
C TYR A 599 17.31 38.17 45.76
N ARG A 600 18.23 39.14 45.68
CA ARG A 600 19.10 39.42 46.83
C ARG A 600 18.29 40.12 47.93
N ASN A 601 18.68 39.95 49.17
CA ASN A 601 18.09 40.74 50.26
C ASN A 601 18.61 42.19 50.21
N ILE A 602 17.73 43.18 50.29
CA ILE A 602 18.12 44.60 50.42
C ILE A 602 18.18 44.92 51.92
N THR A 603 19.33 45.36 52.41
CA THR A 603 19.44 45.78 53.82
C THR A 603 18.86 47.18 54.03
N ASP A 604 18.34 47.46 55.23
CA ASP A 604 17.85 48.81 55.59
C ASP A 604 18.93 49.89 55.38
N ALA A 605 20.20 49.54 55.60
CA ALA A 605 21.34 50.44 55.40
C ALA A 605 21.62 50.73 53.91
N GLU A 606 21.34 49.80 53.01
CA GLU A 606 21.41 50.04 51.56
C GLU A 606 20.21 50.85 51.07
N LEU A 607 19.01 50.55 51.57
CA LEU A 607 17.80 51.30 51.24
C LEU A 607 17.91 52.76 51.68
N ALA A 608 18.42 53.01 52.89
CA ALA A 608 18.63 54.36 53.42
C ALA A 608 19.68 55.15 52.63
N ARG A 609 20.77 54.50 52.19
CA ARG A 609 21.81 55.12 51.34
C ARG A 609 21.33 55.40 49.91
N ALA A 610 20.39 54.62 49.41
CA ALA A 610 19.82 54.82 48.08
C ALA A 610 18.82 55.99 48.04
N ALA A 611 18.28 56.38 49.19
CA ALA A 611 17.35 57.49 49.36
C ALA A 611 18.06 58.84 49.65
N MET A 612 19.36 58.81 49.95
CA MET A 612 20.25 59.97 50.06
C MET A 612 20.90 60.28 48.71
#